data_AF-A0A4R4TBH0-F1
#
_entry.id   AF-A0A4R4TBH0-F1
#
_cell.length_a   1.000
_cell.length_b   1.000
_cell.length_c   1.000
_cell.angle_alpha   90.00
_cell.angle_beta   90.00
_cell.angle_gamma   90.00
#
_symmetry.space_group_name_H-M   'P 1'
#
loop_
_entity.id
_entity.type
_entity.pdbx_description
1 polymer ?
#
loop_
_entity_poly.entity_id
_entity_poly.type
_entity_poly.pdbx_seq_one_letter_code
_entity_poly.pdbx_strand_id
1 'polypeptide(L)' 'MNQSMSQAGDDEGRERLREIDETLDRLRSEVPEPSDDPTDFVDSGQYLTARQELEGQIELLESERERLRGRLGDS' A
#
# COMPACT_ATOMS: atom_id res chain seq x y z
N MET A 1 15.29 -2.03 32.58
CA MET A 1 14.15 -2.77 31.99
C MET A 1 13.58 -2.11 30.72
N ASN A 2 14.26 -1.14 30.08
CA ASN A 2 13.71 -0.38 28.94
C ASN A 2 14.09 -0.92 27.54
N GLN A 3 14.96 -1.93 27.45
CA GLN A 3 15.43 -2.44 26.15
C GLN A 3 14.50 -3.51 25.55
N SER A 4 13.83 -4.33 26.38
CA SER A 4 12.95 -5.38 25.87
C SER A 4 11.63 -4.86 25.26
N MET A 5 11.15 -3.69 25.69
CA MET A 5 9.93 -3.08 25.12
C MET A 5 10.18 -2.43 23.75
N SER A 6 11.36 -1.82 23.55
CA SER A 6 11.73 -1.25 22.24
C SER A 6 11.89 -2.35 21.19
N GLN A 7 12.54 -3.47 21.56
CA GLN A 7 12.77 -4.57 20.64
C GLN A 7 11.47 -5.29 20.22
N ALA A 8 10.53 -5.49 21.15
CA ALA A 8 9.20 -6.02 20.81
C ALA A 8 8.44 -5.11 19.85
N GLY A 9 8.49 -3.78 20.07
CA GLY A 9 7.86 -2.81 19.16
C GLY A 9 8.53 -2.73 17.79
N ASP A 10 9.83 -3.00 17.70
CA ASP A 10 10.54 -3.07 16.43
C ASP A 10 10.19 -4.36 15.66
N ASP A 11 10.04 -5.49 16.35
CA ASP A 11 9.62 -6.76 15.75
C ASP A 11 8.18 -6.69 15.23
N GLU A 12 7.25 -6.12 16.01
CA GLU A 12 5.88 -5.82 15.57
C GLU A 12 5.88 -4.86 14.36
N GLY A 13 6.76 -3.86 14.36
CA GLY A 13 6.93 -2.93 13.24
C GLY A 13 7.41 -3.61 11.97
N ARG A 14 8.32 -4.57 12.05
CA ARG A 14 8.81 -5.35 10.90
C ARG A 14 7.75 -6.30 10.35
N GLU A 15 6.97 -6.94 11.23
CA GLU A 15 5.84 -7.79 10.82
C GLU A 15 4.81 -6.94 10.06
N ARG A 16 4.42 -5.79 10.62
CA ARG A 16 3.51 -4.85 9.97
C ARG A 16 4.06 -4.35 8.62
N LEU A 17 5.37 -4.07 8.55
CA LEU A 17 6.01 -3.65 7.31
C LEU A 17 5.89 -4.72 6.21
N ARG A 18 6.09 -6.00 6.55
CA ARG A 18 5.90 -7.11 5.61
C ARG A 18 4.45 -7.21 5.14
N GLU A 19 3.47 -7.11 6.04
CA GLU A 19 2.05 -7.14 5.67
C GLU A 19 1.70 -6.03 4.66
N ILE A 20 2.23 -4.82 4.88
CA ILE A 20 2.01 -3.69 3.99
C ILE A 20 2.66 -3.96 2.63
N ASP A 21 3.90 -4.45 2.60
CA ASP A 21 4.59 -4.79 1.34
C ASP A 21 3.78 -5.86 0.55
N GLU A 22 3.30 -6.92 1.20
CA GLU A 22 2.46 -7.95 0.56
C GLU A 22 1.13 -7.41 0.06
N THR A 23 0.51 -6.50 0.81
CA THR A 23 -0.76 -5.86 0.42
C THR A 23 -0.56 -4.90 -0.75
N LEU A 24 0.51 -4.12 -0.75
CA LEU A 24 0.86 -3.22 -1.85
C LEU A 24 1.09 -3.99 -3.14
N ASP A 25 1.82 -5.10 -3.10
CA ASP A 25 2.05 -5.94 -4.28
C ASP A 25 0.74 -6.49 -4.84
N ARG A 26 -0.18 -6.93 -3.97
CA ARG A 26 -1.52 -7.36 -4.38
C ARG A 26 -2.30 -6.21 -5.03
N LEU A 27 -2.45 -5.08 -4.34
CA LEU A 27 -3.24 -3.95 -4.85
C LEU A 27 -2.71 -3.44 -6.18
N ARG A 28 -1.39 -3.33 -6.34
CA ARG A 28 -0.77 -2.91 -7.61
C ARG A 28 -1.04 -3.89 -8.75
N SER A 29 -1.19 -5.18 -8.46
CA SER A 29 -1.61 -6.17 -9.47
C SER A 29 -3.10 -6.11 -9.80
N GLU A 30 -3.92 -5.56 -8.90
CA GLU A 30 -5.35 -5.37 -9.06
C GLU A 30 -5.71 -4.04 -9.72
N VAL A 31 -4.80 -3.05 -9.73
CA VAL A 31 -5.00 -1.78 -10.45
C VAL A 31 -5.23 -2.11 -11.93
N PRO A 32 -6.43 -1.83 -12.46
CA PRO A 32 -6.73 -2.11 -13.85
C PRO A 32 -5.81 -1.31 -14.78
N GLU A 33 -5.37 -1.93 -15.89
CA GLU A 33 -4.64 -1.23 -16.94
C GLU A 33 -5.61 -0.36 -17.75
N PRO A 34 -5.23 0.89 -18.09
CA PRO A 34 -6.08 1.75 -18.90
C PRO A 34 -6.38 1.08 -20.24
N SER A 35 -7.66 0.89 -20.53
CA SER A 35 -8.10 0.37 -21.82
C SER A 35 -7.93 1.47 -22.88
N ASP A 36 -7.18 1.18 -23.94
CA ASP A 36 -7.01 2.08 -25.09
C ASP A 36 -8.21 2.04 -26.05
N ASP A 37 -9.25 1.25 -25.76
CA ASP A 37 -10.42 1.10 -26.64
C ASP A 37 -11.48 2.20 -26.40
N PRO A 38 -11.72 3.09 -27.38
CA PRO A 38 -12.66 4.20 -27.25
C PRO A 38 -14.13 3.76 -27.31
N THR A 39 -14.47 2.47 -27.43
CA THR A 39 -15.88 2.03 -27.32
C THR A 39 -16.34 1.82 -25.88
N ASP A 40 -15.43 1.93 -24.90
CA ASP A 40 -15.66 1.53 -23.51
C ASP A 40 -16.07 2.69 -22.56
N PHE A 41 -16.65 3.78 -23.10
CA PHE A 41 -16.87 5.03 -22.35
C PHE A 41 -17.85 4.94 -21.17
N VAL A 42 -18.77 3.97 -21.15
CA VAL A 42 -19.70 3.76 -20.02
C VAL A 42 -19.03 2.99 -18.89
N ASP A 43 -18.23 1.96 -19.21
CA ASP A 43 -17.40 1.24 -18.23
C ASP A 43 -16.25 2.12 -17.73
N SER A 44 -15.78 3.08 -18.55
CA SER A 44 -14.72 4.04 -18.19
C SER A 44 -14.99 4.82 -16.90
N GLY A 45 -16.26 5.12 -16.58
CA GLY A 45 -16.62 5.84 -15.34
C GLY A 45 -16.46 4.98 -14.09
N GLN A 46 -17.01 3.76 -14.11
CA GLN A 46 -16.86 2.80 -13.00
C GLN A 46 -15.41 2.33 -12.85
N TYR A 47 -14.75 2.09 -13.99
CA TYR A 47 -13.34 1.79 -14.09
C TYR A 47 -12.48 2.88 -13.43
N LEU A 48 -12.72 4.14 -13.77
CA LEU A 48 -11.95 5.26 -13.23
C LEU A 48 -12.14 5.39 -11.72
N THR A 49 -13.37 5.24 -11.22
CA THR A 49 -13.65 5.26 -9.78
C THR A 49 -12.93 4.12 -9.05
N ALA A 50 -13.06 2.88 -9.53
CA ALA A 50 -12.40 1.72 -8.92
C ALA A 50 -10.87 1.87 -8.92
N ARG A 51 -10.30 2.40 -10.01
CA ARG A 51 -8.88 2.70 -10.10
C ARG A 51 -8.45 3.76 -9.08
N GLN A 52 -9.18 4.87 -8.97
CA GLN A 52 -8.87 5.92 -8.00
C GLN A 52 -8.96 5.42 -6.56
N GLU A 53 -9.92 4.55 -6.26
CA GLU A 53 -10.05 3.92 -4.93
C GLU A 53 -8.86 3.02 -4.60
N LEU A 54 -8.36 2.24 -5.56
CA LEU A 54 -7.16 1.42 -5.38
C LEU A 54 -5.90 2.28 -5.26
N GLU A 55 -5.76 3.31 -6.09
CA GLU A 55 -4.63 4.25 -6.04
C GLU A 55 -4.57 4.99 -4.70
N GLY A 56 -5.72 5.44 -4.17
CA GLY A 56 -5.78 6.08 -2.85
C GLY A 56 -5.41 5.12 -1.70
N GLN A 57 -5.79 3.85 -1.79
CA GLN A 57 -5.38 2.83 -0.80
C GLN A 57 -3.87 2.58 -0.85
N ILE A 58 -3.30 2.50 -2.07
CA ILE A 58 -1.86 2.34 -2.28
C ILE A 58 -1.10 3.52 -1.66
N GLU A 59 -1.51 4.77 -1.93
CA GLU A 59 -0.83 5.97 -1.40
C GLU A 59 -0.81 6.00 0.14
N LEU A 60 -1.93 5.62 0.78
CA LEU A 60 -2.03 5.54 2.24
C LEU A 60 -1.07 4.49 2.82
N LEU A 61 -1.00 3.31 2.20
CA LEU A 61 -0.11 2.22 2.62
C LEU A 61 1.36 2.56 2.38
N GLU A 62 1.70 3.21 1.27
CA GLU A 62 3.05 3.70 0.99
C GLU A 62 3.50 4.73 2.03
N SER A 63 2.60 5.63 2.43
CA SER A 63 2.86 6.62 3.50
C SER A 63 3.06 5.95 4.86
N GLU A 64 2.27 4.93 5.19
CA GLU A 64 2.43 4.15 6.42
C GLU A 64 3.78 3.41 6.42
N ARG A 65 4.11 2.75 5.30
CA ARG A 65 5.37 2.04 5.08
C ARG A 65 6.58 2.94 5.25
N GLU A 66 6.55 4.14 4.66
CA GLU A 66 7.64 5.11 4.80
C GLU A 66 7.83 5.53 6.27
N ARG A 67 6.74 5.81 6.99
CA ARG A 67 6.80 6.15 8.43
C ARG A 67 7.35 4.99 9.27
N LEU A 68 6.94 3.75 8.99
CA LEU A 68 7.43 2.57 9.70
C LEU A 68 8.92 2.34 9.46
N ARG A 69 9.37 2.46 8.20
CA ARG A 69 10.78 2.39 7.83
C ARG A 69 11.63 3.44 8.55
N GLY A 70 11.16 4.70 8.55
CA GLY A 70 11.82 5.78 9.28
C GLY A 70 11.87 5.54 10.79
N ARG A 71 10.83 4.92 11.38
CA ARG A 71 10.81 4.54 12.79
C ARG A 71 11.80 3.41 13.12
N LEU A 72 11.92 2.42 12.23
CA LEU A 72 12.80 1.26 12.38
C LEU A 72 14.26 1.56 12.01
N GLY A 73 14.53 2.68 11.36
CA GLY A 73 15.86 3.06 10.85
C GLY A 73 16.27 2.33 9.57
N ASP A 74 15.29 1.74 8.86
CA ASP A 74 15.47 1.14 7.53
C ASP A 74 15.37 2.25 6.47
N SER A 75 16.47 2.98 6.26
CA SER A 75 16.60 4.04 5.25
C SER A 75 17.30 3.55 3.99
#